data_AF-A0A2V8LU88-F1
#
_entry.id   AF-A0A2V8LU88-F1
#
_cell.length_a   1.000
_cell.length_b   1.000
_cell.length_c   1.000
_cell.angle_alpha   90.00
_cell.angle_beta   90.00
_cell.angle_gamma   90.00
#
_symmetry.space_group_name_H-M   'P 1'
#
loop_
_entity.id
_entity.type
_entity.pdbx_description
1 polymer ?
#
loop_
_entity_poly.entity_id
_entity_poly.type
_entity_poly.pdbx_seq_one_letter_code
_entity_poly.pdbx_strand_id
1 'polypeptide(L)'
;IVDPAGLLVYFEKMDGTQNGSVEVSIEKARTAALFKRPSKVFQDAVAGGGEGLRLLRLTGAMPIDGGFPIIADGRIIGAVGCSGGAGDQDGRVAKAGADSVK
;
A
#
# COMPACT_ATOMS: atom_id res chain seq x y z
N ILE A 1 -0.44 9.02 0.12
CA ILE A 1 0.72 9.08 1.04
C ILE A 1 0.19 9.25 2.45
N VAL A 2 0.68 8.45 3.39
CA VAL A 2 0.31 8.49 4.80
C VAL A 2 1.53 8.71 5.69
N ASP A 3 1.30 9.22 6.89
CA ASP A 3 2.30 9.31 7.95
C ASP A 3 2.59 7.92 8.58
N PRO A 4 3.52 7.80 9.55
CA PRO A 4 3.80 6.52 10.21
C PRO A 4 2.62 5.93 11.00
N ALA A 5 1.64 6.75 11.41
CA ALA A 5 0.42 6.31 12.08
C ALA A 5 -0.68 5.88 11.08
N GLY A 6 -0.40 5.97 9.78
CA GLY A 6 -1.35 5.63 8.73
C GLY A 6 -2.42 6.71 8.49
N LEU A 7 -2.18 7.95 8.91
CA LEU A 7 -3.05 9.09 8.63
C LEU A 7 -2.70 9.71 7.28
N LEU A 8 -3.73 10.09 6.52
CA LEU A 8 -3.55 10.66 5.18
C LEU A 8 -2.81 12.01 5.24
N VAL A 9 -1.71 12.11 4.49
CA VAL A 9 -0.90 13.33 4.36
C VAL A 9 -1.11 13.98 2.99
N TYR A 10 -1.13 13.16 1.93
CA TYR A 10 -1.29 13.64 0.57
C TYR A 10 -2.03 12.62 -0.30
N PHE A 11 -2.88 13.12 -1.18
CA PHE A 11 -3.66 12.33 -2.13
C PHE A 11 -3.75 13.05 -3.47
N GLU A 12 -3.61 12.31 -4.55
CA GLU A 12 -3.80 12.77 -5.92
C GLU A 12 -4.47 11.66 -6.74
N LYS A 13 -5.38 12.04 -7.64
CA LYS A 13 -6.07 11.12 -8.55
C LYS A 13 -6.02 11.67 -9.96
N MET A 14 -5.49 10.88 -10.90
CA MET A 14 -5.50 11.23 -12.32
C MET A 14 -6.94 11.22 -12.88
N ASP A 15 -7.22 12.10 -13.83
CA ASP A 15 -8.50 12.13 -14.55
C ASP A 15 -8.78 10.78 -15.23
N GLY A 16 -10.05 10.38 -15.24
CA GLY A 16 -10.47 9.08 -15.78
C GLY A 16 -10.18 7.86 -14.89
N THR A 17 -9.43 8.01 -13.79
CA THR A 17 -9.22 6.90 -12.83
C THR A 17 -10.52 6.54 -12.11
N GLN A 18 -10.81 5.23 -12.04
CA GLN A 18 -11.96 4.66 -11.33
C GLN A 18 -12.09 5.17 -9.88
N ASN A 19 -13.32 5.55 -9.47
CA ASN A 19 -13.56 6.12 -8.13
C ASN A 19 -13.20 5.17 -6.98
N GLY A 20 -13.32 3.86 -7.18
CA GLY A 20 -12.94 2.85 -6.19
C GLY A 20 -11.44 2.86 -5.84
N SER A 21 -10.58 3.37 -6.73
CA SER A 21 -9.14 3.45 -6.47
C SER A 21 -8.77 4.45 -5.37
N VAL A 22 -9.65 5.41 -5.06
CA VAL A 22 -9.38 6.42 -4.01
C VAL A 22 -9.07 5.72 -2.70
N GLU A 23 -10.05 5.00 -2.15
CA GLU A 23 -9.92 4.33 -0.86
C GLU A 23 -8.88 3.20 -0.91
N VAL A 24 -8.86 2.44 -2.02
CA VAL A 24 -7.91 1.33 -2.19
C VAL A 24 -6.46 1.82 -2.14
N SER A 25 -6.13 2.95 -2.78
CA SER A 25 -4.77 3.52 -2.73
C SER A 25 -4.38 3.95 -1.32
N ILE A 26 -5.32 4.51 -0.55
CA ILE A 26 -5.10 4.97 0.82
C ILE A 26 -4.87 3.76 1.73
N GLU A 27 -5.73 2.75 1.65
CA GLU A 27 -5.64 1.55 2.48
C GLU A 27 -4.41 0.69 2.15
N LYS A 28 -3.96 0.65 0.88
CA LYS A 28 -2.66 0.06 0.52
C LYS A 28 -1.49 0.77 1.20
N ALA A 29 -1.47 2.11 1.17
CA ALA A 29 -0.44 2.90 1.87
C ALA A 29 -0.50 2.65 3.39
N ARG A 30 -1.71 2.67 3.94
CA ARG A 30 -1.98 2.47 5.37
C ARG A 30 -1.54 1.10 5.85
N THR A 31 -1.81 0.05 5.07
CA THR A 31 -1.30 -1.30 5.31
C THR A 31 0.21 -1.29 5.46
N ALA A 32 0.90 -0.62 4.53
CA ALA A 32 2.35 -0.58 4.54
C ALA A 32 2.93 0.19 5.73
N ALA A 33 2.29 1.28 6.15
CA ALA A 33 2.68 2.02 7.36
C ALA A 33 2.45 1.20 8.64
N LEU A 34 1.23 0.69 8.83
CA LEU A 34 0.83 0.02 10.09
C LEU A 34 1.56 -1.32 10.30
N PHE A 35 1.82 -2.07 9.23
CA PHE A 35 2.48 -3.38 9.31
C PHE A 35 3.96 -3.38 8.91
N LYS A 36 4.49 -2.20 8.57
CA LYS A 36 5.91 -1.96 8.30
C LYS A 36 6.47 -2.87 7.20
N ARG A 37 5.67 -3.19 6.18
CA ARG A 37 6.05 -4.07 5.06
C ARG A 37 5.15 -3.81 3.86
N PRO A 38 5.60 -4.13 2.62
CA PRO A 38 4.77 -3.95 1.44
C PRO A 38 3.43 -4.69 1.51
N SER A 39 2.36 -4.11 0.94
CA SER A 39 1.04 -4.75 0.91
C SER A 39 1.03 -6.05 0.11
N LYS A 40 1.97 -6.22 -0.84
CA LYS A 40 2.18 -7.46 -1.59
C LYS A 40 2.37 -8.70 -0.70
N VAL A 41 3.01 -8.55 0.46
CA VAL A 41 3.22 -9.68 1.40
C VAL A 41 1.89 -10.27 1.86
N PHE A 42 0.87 -9.43 2.03
CA PHE A 42 -0.48 -9.86 2.39
C PHE A 42 -1.21 -10.50 1.23
N GLN A 43 -1.07 -9.95 0.03
CA GLN A 43 -1.62 -10.53 -1.20
C GLN A 43 -1.08 -11.95 -1.41
N ASP A 44 0.24 -12.12 -1.34
CA ASP A 44 0.91 -13.40 -1.57
C ASP A 44 0.50 -14.44 -0.50
N ALA A 45 0.33 -14.01 0.75
CA ALA A 45 -0.17 -14.88 1.82
C ALA A 45 -1.63 -15.32 1.58
N VAL A 46 -2.53 -14.41 1.17
CA VAL A 46 -3.92 -14.77 0.82
C VAL A 46 -3.94 -15.73 -0.38
N ALA A 47 -3.11 -15.47 -1.40
CA ALA A 47 -2.99 -16.34 -2.58
C ALA A 47 -2.48 -17.75 -2.24
N GLY A 48 -1.66 -17.90 -1.20
CA GLY A 48 -1.20 -19.19 -0.67
C GLY A 48 -2.29 -20.02 0.02
N GLY A 49 -3.47 -19.44 0.29
CA GLY A 49 -4.58 -20.14 0.93
C GLY A 49 -4.32 -20.54 2.38
N GLY A 50 -5.07 -21.52 2.88
CA GLY A 50 -4.91 -22.06 4.24
C GLY A 50 -5.01 -20.98 5.32
N GLU A 51 -4.00 -20.90 6.20
CA GLU A 51 -3.93 -19.88 7.25
C GLU A 51 -3.84 -18.45 6.69
N GLY A 52 -3.33 -18.27 5.47
CA GLY A 52 -3.24 -16.97 4.81
C GLY A 52 -4.60 -16.30 4.58
N LEU A 53 -5.67 -17.08 4.44
CA LEU A 53 -7.04 -16.55 4.31
C LEU A 53 -7.52 -15.78 5.54
N ARG A 54 -6.90 -15.98 6.71
CA ARG A 54 -7.19 -15.21 7.93
C ARG A 54 -6.93 -13.72 7.75
N LEU A 55 -6.03 -13.34 6.83
CA LEU A 55 -5.70 -11.94 6.54
C LEU A 55 -6.87 -11.17 5.90
N LEU A 56 -7.84 -11.85 5.29
CA LEU A 56 -9.06 -11.21 4.75
C LEU A 56 -9.93 -10.57 5.84
N ARG A 57 -9.71 -10.93 7.11
CA ARG A 57 -10.40 -10.35 8.28
C ARG A 57 -9.46 -9.48 9.13
N LEU A 58 -8.21 -9.30 8.73
CA LEU A 58 -7.26 -8.50 9.48
C LEU A 58 -7.56 -7.00 9.29
N THR A 59 -7.96 -6.34 10.37
CA THR A 59 -8.27 -4.91 10.36
C THR A 59 -7.06 -4.09 9.91
N GLY A 60 -7.28 -3.18 8.95
CA GLY A 60 -6.26 -2.27 8.43
C GLY A 60 -5.29 -2.90 7.42
N ALA A 61 -5.52 -4.14 7.01
CA ALA A 61 -4.75 -4.79 5.96
C ALA A 61 -5.56 -4.85 4.65
N MET A 62 -5.00 -4.26 3.60
CA MET A 62 -5.46 -4.36 2.23
C MET A 62 -4.55 -5.35 1.49
N PRO A 63 -4.97 -6.62 1.30
CA PRO A 63 -4.13 -7.68 0.73
C PRO A 63 -4.02 -7.59 -0.80
N ILE A 64 -3.64 -6.42 -1.30
CA ILE A 64 -3.49 -6.09 -2.71
C ILE A 64 -2.18 -5.32 -2.88
N ASP A 65 -1.34 -5.71 -3.83
CA ASP A 65 -0.07 -5.03 -4.14
C ASP A 65 -0.29 -3.55 -4.51
N GLY A 66 0.69 -2.71 -4.20
CA GLY A 66 0.65 -1.27 -4.46
C GLY A 66 0.88 -0.38 -3.24
N GLY A 67 1.19 -0.93 -2.05
CA GLY A 67 1.55 -0.16 -0.85
C GLY A 67 2.98 -0.43 -0.41
N PHE A 68 3.77 0.62 -0.18
CA PHE A 68 5.18 0.52 0.23
C PHE A 68 5.53 1.49 1.37
N PRO A 69 6.30 1.05 2.40
CA PRO A 69 6.85 1.96 3.39
C PRO A 69 7.85 2.94 2.75
N ILE A 70 7.87 4.18 3.21
CA ILE A 70 8.90 5.17 2.88
C ILE A 70 9.94 5.12 4.00
N ILE A 71 11.19 4.86 3.65
CA ILE A 71 12.29 4.67 4.61
C ILE A 71 13.35 5.75 4.38
N ALA A 72 13.69 6.47 5.44
CA ALA A 72 14.79 7.44 5.47
C ALA A 72 15.62 7.21 6.75
N ASP A 73 16.95 7.25 6.65
CA ASP A 73 17.86 6.99 7.77
C ASP A 73 17.56 5.70 8.56
N GLY A 74 17.14 4.64 7.84
CA GLY A 74 16.76 3.36 8.43
C GLY A 74 15.46 3.37 9.24
N ARG A 75 14.67 4.45 9.16
CA ARG A 75 13.38 4.61 9.85
C ARG A 75 12.23 4.72 8.84
N ILE A 76 11.10 4.10 9.15
CA ILE A 76 9.86 4.29 8.40
C ILE A 76 9.29 5.66 8.76
N ILE A 77 9.24 6.57 7.79
CA ILE A 77 8.73 7.93 7.96
C ILE A 77 7.32 8.12 7.39
N GLY A 78 6.76 7.06 6.80
CA GLY A 78 5.41 7.05 6.23
C GLY A 78 5.25 5.91 5.26
N ALA A 79 4.23 5.99 4.41
CA ALA A 79 4.04 5.04 3.32
C ALA A 79 3.33 5.69 2.12
N VAL A 80 3.56 5.09 0.95
CA VAL A 80 2.91 5.45 -0.31
C VAL A 80 2.07 4.29 -0.81
N GLY A 81 0.96 4.62 -1.48
CA GLY A 81 0.04 3.65 -2.06
C GLY A 81 -0.41 4.10 -3.44
N CYS A 82 -0.57 3.17 -4.36
CA CYS A 82 -1.06 3.39 -5.72
C CYS A 82 -2.23 2.44 -6.04
N SER A 83 -3.22 2.94 -6.76
CA SER A 83 -4.34 2.16 -7.27
C SER A 83 -4.89 2.77 -8.54
N GLY A 84 -5.13 1.96 -9.57
CA GLY A 84 -5.70 2.43 -10.84
C GLY A 84 -5.25 1.60 -12.04
N GLY A 85 -4.09 0.95 -11.95
CA GLY A 85 -3.61 0.00 -12.95
C GLY A 85 -3.93 -1.45 -12.58
N ALA A 86 -3.28 -2.37 -13.29
CA ALA A 86 -3.16 -3.75 -12.82
C ALA A 86 -2.34 -3.80 -11.52
N GLY A 87 -2.56 -4.82 -10.68
CA GLY A 87 -1.92 -4.89 -9.35
C GLY A 87 -0.38 -4.84 -9.38
N ASP A 88 0.24 -5.42 -10.40
CA ASP A 88 1.70 -5.36 -10.62
C ASP A 88 2.18 -3.96 -11.06
N GLN A 89 1.36 -3.23 -11.83
CA GLN A 89 1.62 -1.83 -12.20
C GLN A 89 1.54 -0.92 -10.98
N ASP A 90 0.50 -1.07 -10.15
CA ASP A 90 0.35 -0.33 -8.89
C ASP A 90 1.58 -0.54 -7.98
N GLY A 91 2.01 -1.80 -7.84
CA GLY A 91 3.22 -2.17 -7.09
C GLY A 91 4.48 -1.48 -7.60
N ARG A 92 4.69 -1.50 -8.92
CA ARG A 92 5.85 -0.84 -9.57
C ARG A 92 5.87 0.67 -9.36
N VAL A 93 4.74 1.35 -9.54
CA VAL A 93 4.63 2.80 -9.38
C VAL A 93 4.81 3.21 -7.92
N ALA A 94 4.14 2.53 -6.99
CA ALA A 94 4.27 2.83 -5.57
C ALA A 94 5.72 2.61 -5.07
N LYS A 95 6.37 1.53 -5.51
CA LYS A 95 7.77 1.27 -5.16
C LYS A 95 8.71 2.35 -5.70
N ALA A 96 8.53 2.77 -6.95
CA ALA A 96 9.32 3.86 -7.53
C ALA A 96 9.17 5.17 -6.74
N GLY A 97 7.94 5.48 -6.28
CA GLY A 97 7.69 6.62 -5.41
C GLY A 97 8.38 6.50 -4.06
N ALA A 98 8.30 5.33 -3.40
CA ALA A 98 8.95 5.08 -2.12
C ALA A 98 10.48 5.20 -2.21
N ASP A 99 11.09 4.63 -3.25
CA ASP A 99 12.54 4.61 -3.48
C ASP A 99 13.10 5.97 -3.94
N SER A 100 12.25 6.93 -4.30
CA SER A 100 12.66 8.27 -4.72
C SER A 100 13.15 9.15 -3.57
N VAL A 101 12.82 8.78 -2.33
CA VAL A 101 13.25 9.46 -1.10
C VAL A 101 14.61 8.88 -0.71
N LYS A 102 15.63 9.75 -0.63
CA LYS A 102 16.99 9.42 -0.21
C LYS A 102 17.19 9.61 1.28
#